data_AF-E0VZK6-F1
#
_entry.id   AF-E0VZK6-F1
#
_cell.length_a   1.000
_cell.length_b   1.000
_cell.length_c   1.000
_cell.angle_alpha   90.00
_cell.angle_beta   90.00
_cell.angle_gamma   90.00
#
_symmetry.space_group_name_H-M   'P 1'
#
loop_
_entity.id
_entity.type
_entity.pdbx_description
1 polymer ?
#
loop_
_entity_poly.entity_id
_entity_poly.type
_entity_poly.pdbx_seq_one_letter_code
_entity_poly.pdbx_strand_id
1 'polypeptide(L)'
;MKIPYIDTSGQFNSKGGIYFFPISGQGDFSFNLTDVSTVLIVHLGLQTNEFGLSYFTVEKCDMVLLPGDINAHFNEFIDGDNKIGEALNDFFNSNAHEIFESIKPQIFNIFSKIANAIASEVLSRHPAKTLLPD
;
A
#
# COMPACT_ATOMS: atom_id res chain seq x y z
N MET A 1 7.29 13.69 -0.41
CA MET A 1 7.86 13.02 -1.60
C MET A 1 6.74 12.85 -2.62
N LYS A 2 7.04 12.85 -3.92
CA LYS A 2 6.06 12.53 -4.97
C LYS A 2 6.41 11.20 -5.62
N ILE A 3 5.41 10.34 -5.81
CA ILE A 3 5.52 9.11 -6.59
C ILE A 3 4.62 9.30 -7.82
N PRO A 4 5.18 9.31 -9.04
CA PRO A 4 4.41 9.66 -10.23
C PRO A 4 3.33 8.62 -10.55
N TYR A 5 3.61 7.34 -10.28
CA TYR A 5 2.75 6.23 -10.63
C TYR A 5 2.98 5.07 -9.65
N ILE A 6 1.90 4.50 -9.13
CA ILE A 6 1.89 3.23 -8.41
C ILE A 6 0.94 2.32 -9.19
N ASP A 7 1.45 1.16 -9.57
CA ASP A 7 0.66 0.10 -10.20
C ASP A 7 0.63 -1.09 -9.28
N THR A 8 -0.51 -1.76 -9.19
CA THR A 8 -0.61 -3.01 -8.46
C THR A 8 -1.70 -3.87 -9.07
N SER A 9 -1.41 -5.15 -9.18
CA SER A 9 -2.33 -6.17 -9.64
C SER A 9 -2.38 -7.31 -8.61
N GLY A 10 -3.51 -7.97 -8.49
CA GLY A 10 -3.65 -9.13 -7.63
C GLY A 10 -4.93 -9.90 -7.89
N GLN A 11 -5.16 -10.89 -7.04
CA GLN A 11 -6.40 -11.63 -7.00
C GLN A 11 -7.21 -11.20 -5.78
N PHE A 12 -8.49 -10.91 -5.98
CA PHE A 12 -9.40 -10.68 -4.88
C PHE A 12 -10.26 -11.92 -4.66
N ASN A 13 -10.58 -12.19 -3.40
CA ASN A 13 -11.58 -13.16 -2.99
C ASN A 13 -12.39 -12.51 -1.88
N SER A 14 -13.53 -11.94 -2.25
CA SER A 14 -14.38 -11.20 -1.32
C SER A 14 -15.63 -11.99 -1.02
N LYS A 15 -15.95 -12.10 0.28
CA LYS A 15 -17.25 -12.55 0.78
C LYS A 15 -17.84 -11.39 1.58
N GLY A 16 -18.48 -10.46 0.87
CA GLY A 16 -19.02 -9.25 1.47
C GLY A 16 -19.57 -8.27 0.42
N GLY A 17 -19.78 -7.03 0.82
CA GLY A 17 -20.12 -5.95 -0.10
C GLY A 17 -19.45 -4.65 0.29
N ILE A 18 -19.14 -3.83 -0.71
CA ILE A 18 -18.69 -2.44 -0.50
C ILE A 18 -19.91 -1.54 -0.62
N TYR A 19 -20.23 -0.84 0.48
CA TYR A 19 -21.40 0.02 0.67
C TYR A 19 -22.77 -0.64 0.42
N PHE A 20 -23.10 -1.00 -0.84
CA PHE A 20 -24.36 -1.61 -1.25
C PHE A 20 -24.24 -2.73 -2.30
N PHE A 21 -23.05 -2.97 -2.86
CA PHE A 21 -22.86 -4.02 -3.87
C PHE A 21 -22.35 -5.31 -3.24
N PRO A 22 -23.05 -6.45 -3.38
CA PRO A 22 -22.54 -7.74 -2.95
C PRO A 22 -21.41 -8.16 -3.90
N ILE A 23 -20.18 -7.73 -3.61
CA ILE A 23 -18.98 -8.25 -4.25
C ILE A 23 -18.67 -9.59 -3.56
N SER A 24 -19.54 -10.56 -3.78
CA SER A 24 -19.24 -11.97 -3.55
C SER A 24 -18.66 -12.49 -4.87
N GLY A 25 -17.34 -12.33 -5.01
CA GLY A 25 -16.65 -12.52 -6.27
C GLY A 25 -15.21 -12.93 -6.04
N GLN A 26 -14.66 -13.64 -7.02
CA GLN A 26 -13.25 -13.96 -7.13
C GLN A 26 -12.79 -13.61 -8.54
N GLY A 27 -11.66 -12.93 -8.65
CA GLY A 27 -11.12 -12.52 -9.95
C GLY A 27 -9.81 -11.78 -9.80
N ASP A 28 -9.31 -11.31 -10.94
CA ASP A 28 -8.13 -10.46 -10.98
C ASP A 28 -8.55 -9.00 -10.86
N PHE A 29 -7.74 -8.21 -10.19
CA PHE A 29 -7.91 -6.77 -10.14
C PHE A 29 -6.59 -6.07 -10.40
N SER A 30 -6.65 -4.88 -10.95
CA SER A 30 -5.56 -3.93 -10.98
C SER A 30 -6.02 -2.58 -10.45
N PHE A 31 -5.11 -1.87 -9.82
CA PHE A 31 -5.31 -0.50 -9.39
C PHE A 31 -4.08 0.32 -9.72
N ASN A 32 -4.32 1.51 -10.23
CA ASN A 32 -3.28 2.49 -10.46
C ASN A 32 -3.57 3.79 -9.71
N LEU A 33 -2.51 4.38 -9.19
CA LEU A 33 -2.52 5.68 -8.53
C LEU A 33 -1.54 6.59 -9.27
N THR A 34 -1.98 7.78 -9.66
CA THR A 34 -1.13 8.78 -10.33
C THR A 34 -0.96 10.03 -9.48
N ASP A 35 0.15 10.76 -9.69
CA ASP A 35 0.54 11.97 -8.93
C ASP A 35 0.40 11.80 -7.40
N VAL A 36 0.91 10.69 -6.88
CA VAL A 36 0.78 10.35 -5.46
C VAL A 36 1.71 11.21 -4.63
N SER A 37 1.13 12.01 -3.75
CA SER A 37 1.87 12.70 -2.69
C SER A 37 2.01 11.76 -1.49
N THR A 38 3.23 11.60 -1.00
CA THR A 38 3.50 10.70 0.12
C THR A 38 4.36 11.34 1.20
N VAL A 39 4.05 10.99 2.45
CA VAL A 39 4.85 11.27 3.63
C VAL A 39 5.24 9.93 4.25
N LEU A 40 6.54 9.72 4.41
CA LEU A 40 7.12 8.57 5.08
C LEU A 40 7.91 9.06 6.28
N ILE A 41 7.58 8.58 7.47
CA ILE A 41 8.29 8.88 8.71
C ILE A 41 8.83 7.56 9.26
N VAL A 42 10.14 7.44 9.31
CA VAL A 42 10.82 6.28 9.88
C VAL A 42 11.40 6.70 11.24
N HIS A 43 10.96 6.02 12.29
CA HIS A 43 11.46 6.20 13.64
C HIS A 43 12.61 5.21 13.85
N LEU A 44 13.81 5.75 14.03
CA LEU A 44 15.03 4.97 14.21
C LEU A 44 15.46 5.01 15.67
N GLY A 45 15.69 3.83 16.23
CA GLY A 45 16.43 3.63 17.46
C GLY A 45 17.89 3.30 17.18
N LEU A 46 18.70 3.28 18.23
CA LEU A 46 20.07 2.80 18.21
C LEU A 46 20.21 1.63 19.17
N GLN A 47 20.78 0.53 18.68
CA GLN A 47 21.19 -0.58 19.52
C GLN A 47 22.68 -0.84 19.36
N THR A 48 23.36 -0.97 20.48
CA THR A 48 24.79 -1.30 20.52
C THR A 48 24.96 -2.79 20.72
N ASN A 49 25.75 -3.42 19.85
CA ASN A 49 26.06 -4.84 19.98
C ASN A 49 27.14 -5.09 21.05
N GLU A 50 27.44 -6.36 21.32
CA GLU A 50 28.45 -6.78 22.31
C GLU A 50 29.87 -6.28 22.00
N PHE A 51 30.13 -5.89 20.75
CA PHE A 51 31.42 -5.35 20.29
C PHE A 51 31.50 -3.81 20.37
N GLY A 52 30.49 -3.14 20.93
CA GLY A 52 30.44 -1.68 21.07
C GLY A 52 30.07 -0.93 19.78
N LEU A 53 29.62 -1.63 18.74
CA LEU A 53 29.17 -1.02 17.49
C LEU A 53 27.66 -0.73 17.57
N SER A 54 27.28 0.52 17.30
CA SER A 54 25.86 0.94 17.24
C SER A 54 25.28 0.73 15.85
N TYR A 55 24.09 0.15 15.79
CA TYR A 55 23.30 -0.09 14.58
C TYR A 55 21.97 0.62 14.69
N PHE A 56 21.44 1.08 13.56
CA PHE A 56 20.09 1.61 13.51
C PHE A 56 19.09 0.45 13.56
N THR A 57 18.08 0.61 14.41
CA THR A 57 16.92 -0.29 14.46
C THR A 57 15.68 0.49 14.07
N VAL A 58 14.83 -0.08 13.22
CA VAL A 58 13.56 0.56 12.88
C VAL A 58 12.54 0.23 13.95
N GLU A 59 12.10 1.23 14.69
CA GLU A 59 11.10 1.07 15.74
C GLU A 59 9.69 1.17 15.16
N LYS A 60 9.50 2.08 14.19
CA LYS A 60 8.22 2.34 13.56
C LYS A 60 8.38 2.99 12.19
N CYS A 61 7.43 2.73 11.30
CA CYS A 61 7.33 3.38 10.00
C CYS A 61 5.88 3.82 9.78
N ASP A 62 5.67 5.14 9.72
CA ASP A 62 4.37 5.75 9.42
C ASP A 62 4.38 6.21 7.96
N MET A 63 3.37 5.81 7.19
CA MET A 63 3.21 6.20 5.79
C MET A 63 1.84 6.82 5.57
N VAL A 64 1.80 7.91 4.82
CA VAL A 64 0.57 8.51 4.31
C VAL A 64 0.70 8.65 2.79
N LEU A 65 -0.23 8.05 2.05
CA LEU A 65 -0.42 8.22 0.62
C LEU A 65 -1.65 9.09 0.34
N LEU A 66 -1.48 10.06 -0.55
CA LEU A 66 -2.50 10.96 -1.06
C LEU A 66 -2.45 10.90 -2.60
N PRO A 67 -3.22 10.00 -3.23
CA PRO A 67 -3.25 9.90 -4.69
C PRO A 67 -3.92 11.11 -5.33
N GLY A 68 -3.38 11.57 -6.46
CA GLY A 68 -4.04 12.58 -7.30
C GLY A 68 -5.23 11.97 -8.01
N ASP A 69 -4.99 10.88 -8.75
CA ASP A 69 -6.02 10.08 -9.42
C ASP A 69 -5.94 8.61 -9.02
N ILE A 70 -7.07 7.91 -9.09
CA ILE A 70 -7.22 6.49 -8.74
C ILE A 70 -8.05 5.84 -9.83
N ASN A 71 -7.49 4.82 -10.46
CA ASN A 71 -8.24 3.99 -11.39
C ASN A 71 -8.15 2.53 -10.98
N ALA A 72 -9.30 1.87 -10.92
CA ALA A 72 -9.42 0.46 -10.58
C ALA A 72 -10.03 -0.29 -11.76
N HIS A 73 -9.53 -1.50 -11.99
CA HIS A 73 -10.05 -2.40 -13.00
C HIS A 73 -10.20 -3.80 -12.42
N PHE A 74 -11.41 -4.34 -12.49
CA PHE A 74 -11.74 -5.69 -12.07
C PHE A 74 -11.96 -6.52 -13.33
N ASN A 75 -11.08 -7.50 -13.52
CA ASN A 75 -11.13 -8.48 -14.59
C ASN A 75 -12.09 -9.57 -14.16
N GLU A 76 -13.34 -9.38 -14.51
CA GLU A 76 -14.42 -10.23 -14.08
C GLU A 76 -15.19 -10.72 -15.29
N PHE A 77 -15.42 -12.05 -15.35
CA PHE A 77 -16.55 -12.66 -16.04
C PHE A 77 -17.57 -12.98 -14.93
N ILE A 78 -18.32 -11.99 -14.44
CA ILE A 78 -19.32 -12.20 -13.37
C ILE A 78 -20.63 -12.77 -13.94
N ASP A 79 -20.99 -12.37 -15.15
CA ASP A 79 -22.15 -12.82 -15.92
C ASP A 79 -21.74 -13.20 -17.35
N GLY A 80 -22.65 -13.83 -18.09
CA GLY A 80 -22.36 -14.32 -19.45
C GLY A 80 -22.10 -13.21 -20.48
N ASP A 81 -22.49 -11.96 -20.19
CA ASP A 81 -22.35 -10.79 -21.07
C ASP A 81 -21.55 -9.61 -20.45
N ASN A 82 -20.89 -9.82 -19.30
CA ASN A 82 -20.02 -8.89 -18.57
C ASN A 82 -20.63 -7.54 -18.12
N LYS A 83 -21.95 -7.42 -18.04
CA LYS A 83 -22.60 -6.15 -17.65
C LYS A 83 -22.38 -5.82 -16.17
N ILE A 84 -22.36 -6.84 -15.32
CA ILE A 84 -22.12 -6.62 -13.89
C ILE A 84 -20.67 -6.18 -13.66
N GLY A 85 -19.71 -6.72 -14.40
CA GLY A 85 -18.32 -6.30 -14.32
C GLY A 85 -18.12 -4.84 -14.75
N GLU A 86 -18.76 -4.41 -15.84
CA GLU A 86 -18.74 -3.00 -16.26
C GLU A 86 -19.33 -2.06 -15.19
N ALA A 87 -20.50 -2.40 -14.66
CA ALA A 87 -21.15 -1.60 -13.61
C ALA A 87 -20.31 -1.50 -12.32
N LEU A 88 -19.59 -2.57 -11.96
CA LEU A 88 -18.67 -2.56 -10.83
C LEU A 88 -17.48 -1.63 -11.08
N ASN A 89 -16.85 -1.74 -12.26
CA ASN A 89 -15.75 -0.85 -12.64
C ASN A 89 -16.18 0.62 -12.61
N ASP A 90 -17.36 0.94 -13.15
CA ASP A 90 -17.90 2.30 -13.12
C ASP A 90 -18.16 2.78 -11.70
N PHE A 91 -18.74 1.93 -10.85
CA PHE A 91 -18.98 2.25 -9.44
C PHE A 91 -17.67 2.52 -8.70
N PHE A 92 -16.67 1.67 -8.84
CA PHE A 92 -15.37 1.85 -8.18
C PHE A 92 -14.68 3.13 -8.63
N ASN A 93 -14.60 3.36 -9.95
CA ASN A 93 -13.92 4.54 -10.49
C ASN A 93 -14.66 5.84 -10.14
N SER A 94 -16.00 5.84 -10.13
CA SER A 94 -16.80 7.01 -9.75
C SER A 94 -16.66 7.39 -8.27
N ASN A 95 -16.31 6.43 -7.41
CA ASN A 95 -16.21 6.61 -5.96
C ASN A 95 -14.79 6.31 -5.45
N ALA A 96 -13.78 6.40 -6.33
CA ALA A 96 -12.47 5.83 -6.06
C ALA A 96 -11.79 6.42 -4.83
N HIS A 97 -11.83 7.75 -4.64
CA HIS A 97 -11.26 8.41 -3.47
C HIS A 97 -11.99 8.07 -2.17
N GLU A 98 -13.33 7.98 -2.18
CA GLU A 98 -14.10 7.63 -0.98
C GLU A 98 -13.82 6.19 -0.56
N ILE A 99 -13.81 5.27 -1.53
CA ILE A 99 -13.47 3.87 -1.32
C ILE A 99 -12.03 3.77 -0.81
N PHE A 100 -11.08 4.46 -1.44
CA PHE A 100 -9.69 4.49 -1.01
C PHE A 100 -9.55 4.96 0.43
N GLU A 101 -10.17 6.07 0.83
CA GLU A 101 -10.13 6.55 2.22
C GLU A 101 -10.72 5.54 3.22
N SER A 102 -11.73 4.76 2.83
CA SER A 102 -12.31 3.72 3.69
C SER A 102 -11.36 2.54 3.95
N ILE A 103 -10.56 2.16 2.94
CA ILE A 103 -9.63 1.02 3.02
C ILE A 103 -8.19 1.44 3.34
N LYS A 104 -7.88 2.73 3.25
CA LYS A 104 -6.56 3.34 3.48
C LYS A 104 -5.88 2.87 4.77
N PRO A 105 -6.54 2.75 5.94
CA PRO A 105 -5.89 2.25 7.14
C PRO A 105 -5.33 0.82 6.99
N GLN A 106 -6.01 -0.03 6.22
CA GLN A 106 -5.62 -1.42 6.01
C GLN A 106 -4.44 -1.50 5.04
N ILE A 107 -4.51 -0.71 3.96
CA ILE A 107 -3.41 -0.54 2.99
C ILE A 107 -2.16 -0.04 3.72
N PHE A 108 -2.28 1.00 4.54
CA PHE A 108 -1.15 1.57 5.28
C PHE A 108 -0.53 0.58 6.26
N ASN A 109 -1.34 -0.21 6.97
CA ASN A 109 -0.80 -1.25 7.85
C ASN A 109 0.06 -2.27 7.09
N ILE A 110 -0.34 -2.66 5.87
CA ILE A 110 0.43 -3.58 5.03
C ILE A 110 1.72 -2.91 4.54
N PHE A 111 1.64 -1.70 3.97
CA PHE A 111 2.80 -0.96 3.50
C PHE A 111 3.79 -0.64 4.62
N SER A 112 3.33 -0.23 5.81
CA SER A 112 4.17 0.00 6.97
C SER A 112 4.94 -1.27 7.38
N LYS A 113 4.31 -2.45 7.33
CA LYS A 113 5.01 -3.72 7.62
C LYS A 113 6.10 -4.02 6.59
N ILE A 114 5.81 -3.84 5.31
CA ILE A 114 6.79 -4.04 4.23
C ILE A 114 7.95 -3.04 4.37
N ALA A 115 7.64 -1.76 4.56
CA ALA A 115 8.64 -0.71 4.72
C ALA A 115 9.51 -0.94 5.97
N ASN A 116 8.91 -1.35 7.09
CA ASN A 116 9.64 -1.73 8.30
C ASN A 116 10.58 -2.92 8.04
N ALA A 117 10.12 -3.96 7.35
CA ALA A 117 10.95 -5.12 7.05
C ALA A 117 12.16 -4.73 6.19
N ILE A 118 11.95 -3.97 5.11
CA ILE A 118 13.03 -3.50 4.22
C ILE A 118 13.99 -2.60 4.97
N ALA A 119 13.48 -1.59 5.69
CA ALA A 119 14.33 -0.64 6.41
C ALA A 119 15.12 -1.35 7.52
N SER A 120 14.53 -2.30 8.24
CA SER A 120 15.23 -3.08 9.27
C SER A 120 16.34 -3.94 8.66
N GLU A 121 16.08 -4.58 7.52
CA GLU A 121 17.05 -5.41 6.83
C GLU A 121 18.24 -4.59 6.30
N VAL A 122 17.98 -3.41 5.72
CA VAL A 122 19.05 -2.54 5.21
C VAL A 122 19.88 -1.95 6.35
N LEU A 123 19.23 -1.44 7.40
CA LEU A 123 19.89 -0.71 8.47
C LEU A 123 20.65 -1.62 9.45
N SER A 124 20.23 -2.87 9.62
CA SER A 124 20.95 -3.84 10.45
C SER A 124 22.26 -4.34 9.84
N ARG A 125 22.45 -4.21 8.52
CA ARG A 125 23.64 -4.71 7.82
C ARG A 125 24.88 -3.83 8.01
N HIS A 126 24.72 -2.58 8.40
CA HIS A 126 25.83 -1.63 8.51
C HIS A 126 25.77 -0.85 9.82
N PRO A 127 26.92 -0.61 10.50
CA PRO A 127 26.96 0.26 11.66
C PRO A 127 26.42 1.66 11.33
N ALA A 128 25.72 2.27 12.27
CA ALA A 128 25.05 3.57 12.11
C ALA A 128 26.02 4.66 11.60
N LYS A 129 27.24 4.69 12.14
CA LYS A 129 28.30 5.64 11.76
C LYS A 129 28.76 5.51 10.31
N THR A 130 28.61 4.33 9.70
CA THR A 130 28.93 4.13 8.28
C THR A 130 27.85 4.68 7.36
N LEU A 131 26.59 4.64 7.81
CA LEU A 131 25.44 5.08 7.03
C LEU A 131 25.23 6.60 7.10
N LEU A 132 25.50 7.20 8.26
CA LEU A 132 25.43 8.64 8.50
C LEU A 132 26.72 9.10 9.21
N PRO A 133 27.80 9.33 8.46
CA PRO A 133 29.01 9.96 8.99
C PRO A 133 28.74 11.44 9.32
N ASP A 134 29.46 11.96 10.33
CA ASP A 134 29.38 13.35 10.81
C ASP A 134 29.62 14.42 9.73
#